data_AF-A0A9E1ZQK7-F1
#
_entry.id   AF-A0A9E1ZQK7-F1
#
_cell.length_a   1.000
_cell.length_b   1.000
_cell.length_c   1.000
_cell.angle_alpha   90.00
_cell.angle_beta   90.00
_cell.angle_gamma   90.00
#
_symmetry.space_group_name_H-M   'P 1'
#
loop_
_entity.id
_entity.type
_entity.pdbx_description
1 polymer ?
#
loop_
_entity_poly.entity_id
_entity_poly.type
_entity_poly.pdbx_seq_one_letter_code
_entity_poly.pdbx_strand_id
1 'polypeptide(L)'
;MNAIADIYADQGVGSIFLYTHEAHPGENYPHLTSMEQKIKNAHDLRDILGVTRPILIDALNGVCHRTYGSMPNMTWIFNRAGVPIYKSDWSDAASVENALLYFLNVGERRKSREHLAPFHVERLDYRSQDREAFYRGLERSGQKAVDEFRKAFG
;
A
#
# COMPACT_ATOMS: atom_id res chain seq x y z
N MET A 1 -4.37 4.47 -6.58
CA MET A 1 -4.78 4.62 -5.17
C MET A 1 -5.31 6.00 -4.81
N ASN A 2 -4.73 7.12 -5.28
CA ASN A 2 -5.29 8.46 -4.99
C ASN A 2 -6.75 8.59 -5.46
N ALA A 3 -7.03 8.28 -6.73
CA ALA A 3 -8.39 8.33 -7.26
C ALA A 3 -9.40 7.51 -6.44
N ILE A 4 -9.01 6.30 -5.99
CA ILE A 4 -9.86 5.47 -5.11
C ILE A 4 -10.09 6.19 -3.77
N ALA A 5 -9.05 6.75 -3.15
CA ALA A 5 -9.23 7.48 -1.90
C ALA A 5 -10.19 8.65 -2.05
N ASP A 6 -10.11 9.40 -3.15
CA ASP A 6 -10.99 10.53 -3.44
C ASP A 6 -12.45 10.07 -3.67
N ILE A 7 -12.66 9.03 -4.48
CA ILE A 7 -14.00 8.48 -4.80
C ILE A 7 -14.75 7.99 -3.55
N TYR A 8 -14.04 7.40 -2.58
CA TYR A 8 -14.65 6.79 -1.40
C TYR A 8 -14.61 7.68 -0.15
N ALA A 9 -13.99 8.86 -0.20
CA ALA A 9 -13.90 9.77 0.95
C ALA A 9 -15.29 10.17 1.48
N ASP A 10 -16.21 10.55 0.59
CA ASP A 10 -17.57 10.97 0.94
C ASP A 10 -18.46 9.82 1.46
N GLN A 11 -18.00 8.57 1.30
CA GLN A 11 -18.66 7.39 1.83
C GLN A 11 -18.14 7.02 3.24
N GLY A 12 -17.32 7.91 3.83
CA GLY A 12 -16.75 7.72 5.17
C GLY A 12 -15.58 6.75 5.20
N VAL A 13 -14.87 6.58 4.08
CA VAL A 13 -13.62 5.80 4.00
C VAL A 13 -12.43 6.75 4.16
N GLY A 14 -11.68 6.58 5.26
CA GLY A 14 -10.39 7.25 5.43
C GLY A 14 -9.28 6.49 4.70
N SER A 15 -8.35 7.21 4.06
CA SER A 15 -7.18 6.62 3.41
C SER A 15 -5.90 7.32 3.83
N ILE A 16 -4.86 6.53 4.10
CA ILE A 16 -3.50 7.01 4.37
C ILE A 16 -2.50 6.24 3.50
N PHE A 17 -1.29 6.77 3.39
CA PHE A 17 -0.12 6.02 2.94
C PHE A 17 0.86 5.92 4.10
N LEU A 18 1.26 4.70 4.48
CA LEU A 18 2.30 4.51 5.50
C LEU A 18 3.66 4.34 4.81
N TYR A 19 4.54 5.32 4.97
CA TYR A 19 5.90 5.27 4.47
C TYR A 19 6.79 4.39 5.35
N THR A 20 7.24 3.27 4.80
CA THR A 20 8.05 2.25 5.50
C THR A 20 9.51 2.32 5.03
N HIS A 21 10.18 1.19 4.81
CA HIS A 21 11.53 1.12 4.27
C HIS A 21 11.54 1.06 2.74
N GLU A 22 12.63 1.53 2.13
CA GLU A 22 12.84 1.41 0.70
C GLU A 22 12.80 -0.07 0.28
N ALA A 23 11.89 -0.42 -0.63
CA ALA A 23 11.74 -1.78 -1.13
C ALA A 23 12.99 -2.27 -1.87
N HIS A 24 13.62 -1.34 -2.60
CA HIS A 24 14.83 -1.56 -3.37
C HIS A 24 15.78 -0.37 -3.13
N PRO A 25 16.57 -0.41 -2.04
CA PRO A 25 17.49 0.67 -1.72
C PRO A 25 18.61 0.77 -2.78
N GLY A 26 18.81 1.96 -3.31
CA GLY A 26 19.84 2.26 -4.31
C GLY A 26 20.67 3.50 -3.94
N GLU A 27 21.44 4.02 -4.89
CA GLU A 27 22.31 5.17 -4.70
C GLU A 27 21.55 6.45 -4.33
N ASN A 28 20.38 6.67 -4.95
CA ASN A 28 19.55 7.86 -4.74
C ASN A 28 18.68 7.75 -3.49
N TYR A 29 18.24 6.53 -3.16
CA TYR A 29 17.43 6.21 -2.00
C TYR A 29 18.08 5.03 -1.25
N PRO A 30 19.17 5.28 -0.49
CA PRO A 30 19.88 4.21 0.19
C PRO A 30 19.09 3.73 1.40
N HIS A 31 19.59 2.65 2.01
CA HIS A 31 19.05 2.15 3.27
C HIS A 31 18.92 3.27 4.30
N LEU A 32 17.77 3.31 4.97
CA LEU A 32 17.43 4.37 5.91
C LEU A 32 18.23 4.22 7.19
N THR A 33 18.98 5.26 7.56
CA THR A 33 19.80 5.29 8.80
C THR A 33 19.36 6.36 9.78
N SER A 34 18.47 7.27 9.38
CA SER A 34 17.92 8.33 10.24
C SER A 34 16.47 8.66 9.89
N MET A 35 15.74 9.27 10.83
CA MET A 35 14.39 9.77 10.58
C MET A 35 14.37 10.95 9.62
N GLU A 36 15.38 11.82 9.66
CA GLU A 36 15.51 12.96 8.73
C GLU A 36 15.57 12.49 7.27
N GLN A 37 16.42 11.49 7.00
CA GLN A 37 16.49 10.86 5.68
C GLN A 37 15.15 10.24 5.28
N LYS A 38 14.48 9.52 6.20
CA LYS A 38 13.18 8.89 5.94
C LYS A 38 12.09 9.92 5.62
N ILE A 39 12.08 11.04 6.34
CA ILE A 39 11.15 12.16 6.11
C ILE A 39 11.42 12.80 4.74
N LYS A 40 12.69 13.04 4.41
CA LYS A 40 13.07 13.54 3.08
C LYS A 40 12.56 12.62 1.97
N ASN A 41 12.84 11.31 2.06
CA ASN A 41 12.41 10.36 1.04
C ASN A 41 10.86 10.27 0.95
N ALA A 42 10.15 10.39 2.08
CA ALA A 42 8.70 10.46 2.09
C ALA A 42 8.15 11.71 1.37
N HIS A 43 8.82 12.85 1.51
CA HIS A 43 8.50 14.06 0.73
C HIS A 43 8.80 13.87 -0.75
N ASP A 44 9.95 13.29 -1.10
CA ASP A 44 10.30 13.00 -2.49
C ASP A 44 9.25 12.07 -3.13
N LEU A 45 8.80 11.02 -2.42
CA LEU A 45 7.73 10.14 -2.88
C LEU A 45 6.42 10.91 -3.11
N ARG A 46 6.05 11.81 -2.19
CA ARG A 46 4.87 12.67 -2.34
C ARG A 46 4.95 13.49 -3.63
N ASP A 47 6.07 14.16 -3.84
CA ASP A 47 6.21 15.14 -4.91
C ASP A 47 6.41 14.47 -6.28
N ILE A 48 7.17 13.37 -6.33
CA ILE A 48 7.46 12.65 -7.57
C ILE A 48 6.27 11.81 -8.03
N LEU A 49 5.56 11.15 -7.11
CA LEU A 49 4.43 10.28 -7.44
C LEU A 49 3.07 10.97 -7.27
N GLY A 50 3.07 12.23 -6.85
CA GLY A 50 1.85 13.03 -6.64
C GLY A 50 0.92 12.41 -5.60
N VAL A 51 1.44 11.85 -4.50
CA VAL A 51 0.60 11.23 -3.46
C VAL A 51 -0.19 12.31 -2.73
N THR A 52 -1.52 12.28 -2.87
CA THR A 52 -2.43 13.26 -2.27
C THR A 52 -2.97 12.83 -0.91
N ARG A 53 -2.89 11.54 -0.60
CA ARG A 53 -3.34 10.97 0.69
C ARG A 53 -2.38 11.40 1.81
N PRO A 54 -2.86 11.55 3.06
CA PRO A 54 -1.99 11.75 4.21
C PRO A 54 -0.91 10.67 4.28
N ILE A 55 0.36 11.10 4.35
CA ILE A 55 1.50 10.21 4.50
C ILE A 55 1.86 10.16 5.98
N LEU A 56 1.74 8.98 6.59
CA LEU A 56 2.30 8.70 7.90
C LEU A 56 3.67 8.03 7.71
N ILE A 57 4.59 8.28 8.63
CA ILE A 57 5.95 7.74 8.54
C ILE A 57 6.14 6.73 9.67
N ASP A 58 6.46 5.48 9.32
CA ASP A 58 6.77 4.45 10.31
C ASP A 58 8.07 4.80 11.04
N ALA A 59 8.26 4.22 12.23
CA ALA A 59 9.50 4.35 12.98
C ALA A 59 10.71 3.93 12.13
N LEU A 60 11.89 4.46 12.45
CA LEU A 60 13.14 4.11 11.75
C LEU A 60 13.40 2.60 11.79
N ASN A 61 13.09 1.98 12.93
CA ASN A 61 13.22 0.55 13.09
C ASN A 61 12.11 -0.24 12.40
N GLY A 62 11.15 0.35 11.68
CA GLY A 62 10.13 -0.35 10.89
C GLY A 62 9.16 -1.22 11.68
N VAL A 63 8.80 -0.82 12.91
CA VAL A 63 7.93 -1.63 13.77
C VAL A 63 6.57 -1.87 13.14
N CYS A 64 5.93 -0.85 12.57
CA CYS A 64 4.62 -1.05 11.92
C CYS A 64 4.77 -1.92 10.67
N HIS A 65 5.78 -1.66 9.82
CA HIS A 65 6.03 -2.44 8.61
C HIS A 65 6.14 -3.93 8.92
N ARG A 66 6.92 -4.29 9.95
CA ARG A 66 7.06 -5.69 10.39
C ARG A 66 5.77 -6.27 10.94
N THR A 67 5.09 -5.55 11.83
CA THR A 67 3.84 -6.01 12.44
C THR A 67 2.76 -6.32 11.40
N TYR A 68 2.72 -5.56 10.30
CA TYR A 68 1.68 -5.70 9.27
C TYR A 68 2.08 -6.57 8.07
N GLY A 69 3.27 -7.20 8.08
CA GLY A 69 3.62 -8.26 7.11
C GLY A 69 4.93 -8.06 6.34
N SER A 70 5.64 -6.94 6.50
CA SER A 70 6.95 -6.65 5.88
C SER A 70 6.99 -6.59 4.34
N MET A 71 5.83 -6.66 3.66
CA MET A 71 5.79 -6.55 2.19
C MET A 71 5.90 -5.07 1.75
N PRO A 72 6.57 -4.77 0.62
CA PRO A 72 6.98 -3.40 0.27
C PRO A 72 5.83 -2.47 -0.15
N ASN A 73 4.68 -3.01 -0.53
CA ASN A 73 3.52 -2.21 -0.95
C ASN A 73 2.21 -2.93 -0.60
N MET A 74 2.05 -3.41 0.63
CA MET A 74 0.83 -4.08 1.09
C MET A 74 -0.33 -3.10 1.33
N THR A 75 -1.57 -3.59 1.29
CA THR A 75 -2.76 -2.83 1.69
C THR A 75 -3.52 -3.55 2.80
N TRP A 76 -3.99 -2.79 3.77
CA TRP A 76 -4.92 -3.21 4.80
C TRP A 76 -6.17 -2.33 4.79
N ILE A 77 -7.34 -2.91 5.03
CA ILE A 77 -8.58 -2.16 5.31
C ILE A 77 -9.05 -2.58 6.70
N PHE A 78 -9.38 -1.58 7.51
CA PHE A 78 -9.94 -1.76 8.84
C PHE A 78 -11.37 -1.24 8.85
N ASN A 79 -12.25 -1.92 9.58
CA ASN A 79 -13.57 -1.36 9.88
C ASN A 79 -13.45 -0.25 10.95
N ARG A 80 -14.57 0.43 11.25
CA ARG A 80 -14.60 1.52 12.25
C ARG A 80 -14.24 1.09 13.67
N ALA A 81 -14.29 -0.21 13.98
CA ALA A 81 -13.86 -0.77 15.26
C ALA A 81 -12.37 -1.15 15.29
N GLY A 82 -11.62 -0.84 14.22
CA GLY A 82 -10.19 -1.18 14.12
C GLY A 82 -9.93 -2.65 13.78
N VAL A 83 -10.94 -3.41 13.37
CA VAL A 83 -10.77 -4.83 13.00
C VAL A 83 -10.31 -4.91 11.54
N PRO A 84 -9.23 -5.63 11.23
CA PRO A 84 -8.84 -5.93 9.85
C PRO A 84 -9.93 -6.70 9.12
N ILE A 85 -10.36 -6.21 7.96
CA ILE A 85 -11.35 -6.85 7.10
C ILE A 85 -10.81 -7.20 5.71
N TYR A 86 -9.66 -6.64 5.35
CA TYR A 86 -8.95 -6.95 4.12
C TYR A 86 -7.45 -6.80 4.33
N LYS A 87 -6.68 -7.73 3.79
CA LYS A 87 -5.23 -7.69 3.68
C LYS A 87 -4.85 -8.13 2.28
N SER A 88 -3.95 -7.39 1.65
CA SER A 88 -3.22 -7.85 0.47
C SER A 88 -1.73 -7.63 0.66
N ASP A 89 -0.93 -8.65 0.36
CA ASP A 89 0.53 -8.60 0.40
C ASP A 89 1.09 -7.65 -0.67
N TRP A 90 0.30 -7.34 -1.70
CA TRP A 90 0.61 -6.29 -2.67
C TRP A 90 -0.62 -5.49 -3.08
N SER A 91 -0.49 -4.17 -3.11
CA SER A 91 -1.56 -3.25 -3.47
C SER A 91 -1.89 -3.34 -4.95
N ASP A 92 -3.14 -3.67 -5.24
CA ASP A 92 -3.75 -3.61 -6.55
C ASP A 92 -5.02 -2.75 -6.46
N ALA A 93 -5.12 -1.74 -7.33
CA ALA A 93 -6.18 -0.74 -7.22
C ALA A 93 -7.58 -1.36 -7.40
N ALA A 94 -7.76 -2.22 -8.40
CA ALA A 94 -9.03 -2.87 -8.67
C ALA A 94 -9.44 -3.81 -7.52
N SER A 95 -8.47 -4.57 -6.98
CA SER A 95 -8.72 -5.47 -5.85
C SER A 95 -9.15 -4.72 -4.59
N VAL A 96 -8.51 -3.59 -4.30
CA VAL A 96 -8.88 -2.72 -3.17
C VAL A 96 -10.25 -2.09 -3.37
N GLU A 97 -10.54 -1.58 -4.56
CA GLU A 97 -11.84 -1.01 -4.91
C GLU A 97 -12.98 -2.02 -4.75
N ASN A 98 -12.79 -3.25 -5.27
CA ASN A 98 -13.75 -4.33 -5.09
C ASN A 98 -14.01 -4.67 -3.62
N ALA A 99 -12.96 -4.67 -2.78
CA ALA A 99 -13.12 -4.87 -1.35
C ALA A 99 -13.89 -3.73 -0.68
N LEU A 100 -13.60 -2.47 -1.04
CA LEU A 100 -14.35 -1.31 -0.53
C LEU A 100 -15.83 -1.38 -0.90
N LEU A 101 -16.14 -1.64 -2.17
CA LEU A 101 -17.52 -1.82 -2.64
C LEU A 101 -18.26 -2.91 -1.86
N TYR A 102 -17.63 -4.07 -1.67
CA TYR A 102 -18.19 -5.16 -0.91
C TYR A 102 -18.49 -4.75 0.54
N PHE A 103 -17.53 -4.17 1.25
CA PHE A 103 -17.70 -3.86 2.67
C PHE A 103 -18.61 -2.66 2.94
N LEU A 104 -18.65 -1.67 2.05
CA LEU A 104 -19.64 -0.59 2.11
C LEU A 104 -21.06 -1.15 1.92
N ASN A 105 -21.23 -2.07 0.96
CA ASN A 105 -22.52 -2.73 0.73
C ASN A 105 -22.94 -3.64 1.90
N VAL A 106 -22.00 -4.33 2.57
CA VAL A 106 -22.28 -5.09 3.80
C VAL A 106 -22.88 -4.20 4.89
N GLY A 107 -22.43 -2.94 5.00
CA GLY A 107 -23.02 -1.96 5.91
C GLY A 107 -24.51 -1.73 5.66
N GLU A 108 -24.89 -1.54 4.39
CA GLU A 108 -26.29 -1.36 3.99
C GLU A 108 -27.12 -2.64 4.17
N ARG A 109 -26.58 -3.81 3.83
CA ARG A 109 -27.24 -5.12 4.02
C ARG A 109 -27.56 -5.42 5.49
N ARG A 110 -26.67 -5.03 6.41
CA ARG A 110 -26.94 -5.13 7.85
C ARG A 110 -28.07 -4.19 8.29
N LYS A 111 -28.13 -2.97 7.75
CA LYS A 111 -29.23 -2.03 8.02
C LYS A 111 -30.58 -2.56 7.52
N SER A 112 -30.58 -3.29 6.40
CA SER A 112 -31.77 -3.97 5.88
C SER A 112 -32.11 -5.29 6.60
N ARG A 113 -31.47 -5.57 7.74
CA ARG A 113 -31.69 -6.78 8.58
C ARG A 113 -31.41 -8.10 7.87
N GLU A 114 -30.50 -8.11 6.90
CA GLU A 114 -30.05 -9.37 6.31
C GLU A 114 -29.21 -10.17 7.31
N HIS A 115 -29.42 -11.50 7.33
CA HIS A 115 -28.67 -12.41 8.18
C HIS A 115 -27.30 -12.73 7.56
N LEU A 116 -26.27 -11.97 7.94
CA LEU A 116 -24.90 -12.14 7.45
C LEU A 116 -24.01 -12.85 8.48
N ALA A 117 -23.38 -13.96 8.08
CA ALA A 117 -22.35 -14.65 8.83
C ALA A 117 -20.95 -14.36 8.23
N PRO A 118 -19.94 -13.98 9.04
CA PRO A 118 -18.58 -13.77 8.55
C PRO A 118 -17.87 -15.10 8.26
N PHE A 119 -16.95 -15.10 7.31
CA PHE A 119 -16.02 -16.19 7.02
C PHE A 119 -14.69 -15.63 6.50
N HIS A 120 -13.62 -16.45 6.53
CA HIS A 120 -12.31 -16.07 6.04
C HIS A 120 -12.03 -16.66 4.65
N VAL A 121 -11.26 -15.93 3.85
CA VAL A 121 -10.85 -16.34 2.50
C VAL A 121 -9.37 -16.05 2.33
N GLU A 122 -8.66 -17.04 1.80
CA GLU A 122 -7.34 -16.87 1.18
C GLU A 122 -7.49 -17.05 -0.33
N ARG A 123 -6.92 -16.14 -1.13
CA ARG A 123 -7.06 -16.14 -2.59
C ARG A 123 -5.75 -15.71 -3.25
N LEU A 124 -5.44 -16.34 -4.37
CA LEU A 124 -4.40 -15.90 -5.29
C LEU A 124 -5.03 -15.05 -6.41
N ASP A 125 -4.62 -13.80 -6.51
CA ASP A 125 -5.06 -12.87 -7.56
C ASP A 125 -3.94 -12.56 -8.54
N TYR A 126 -4.33 -12.26 -9.78
CA TYR A 126 -3.42 -11.90 -10.86
C TYR A 126 -3.72 -10.49 -11.36
N ARG A 127 -2.67 -9.80 -11.79
CA ARG A 127 -2.76 -8.48 -12.41
C ARG A 127 -1.79 -8.37 -13.57
N SER A 128 -2.12 -7.51 -14.53
CA SER A 128 -1.18 -7.09 -15.56
C SER A 128 -0.04 -6.29 -14.93
N GLN A 129 1.19 -6.55 -15.37
CA GLN A 129 2.36 -5.78 -14.94
C GLN A 129 2.92 -5.02 -16.14
N ASP A 130 3.07 -3.71 -15.99
CA ASP A 130 3.87 -2.91 -16.91
C ASP A 130 5.34 -3.01 -16.49
N ARG A 131 6.06 -3.93 -17.13
CA ARG A 131 7.47 -4.21 -16.81
C ARG A 131 8.38 -3.01 -17.07
N GLU A 132 8.09 -2.24 -18.10
CA GLU A 132 8.85 -1.04 -18.44
C GLU A 132 8.64 0.05 -17.39
N ALA A 133 7.39 0.28 -16.96
CA ALA A 133 7.12 1.21 -15.85
C ALA A 133 7.74 0.75 -14.53
N PHE A 134 7.76 -0.55 -14.28
CA PHE A 134 8.42 -1.13 -13.11
C PHE A 134 9.93 -0.83 -13.11
N TYR A 135 10.63 -1.09 -14.21
CA TYR A 135 12.07 -0.81 -14.31
C TYR A 135 12.39 0.68 -14.25
N ARG A 136 11.61 1.55 -14.91
CA ARG A 136 11.73 3.01 -14.73
C ARG A 136 11.57 3.42 -13.27
N GLY A 137 10.73 2.68 -12.53
CA GLY A 137 10.57 2.86 -11.08
C GLY A 137 11.83 2.53 -10.30
N LEU A 138 12.49 1.41 -10.60
CA LEU A 138 13.74 1.00 -9.99
C LEU A 138 14.90 1.95 -10.30
N GLU A 139 14.98 2.44 -11.55
CA GLU A 139 16.02 3.39 -11.98
C GLU A 139 16.03 4.67 -11.15
N ARG A 140 14.88 5.08 -10.59
CA ARG A 140 14.82 6.22 -9.66
C ARG A 140 15.58 5.96 -8.37
N SER A 141 15.58 4.73 -7.87
CA SER A 141 16.41 4.31 -6.72
C SER A 141 17.90 4.34 -7.06
N GLY A 142 18.25 4.10 -8.32
CA GLY A 142 19.61 4.07 -8.86
C GLY A 142 19.93 2.74 -9.54
N GLN A 143 21.07 2.67 -10.24
CA GLN A 143 21.43 1.51 -11.07
C GLN A 143 21.58 0.23 -10.24
N LYS A 144 22.08 0.34 -9.01
CA LYS A 144 22.17 -0.80 -8.09
C LYS A 144 20.82 -1.50 -7.91
N ALA A 145 19.72 -0.75 -7.75
CA ALA A 145 18.39 -1.34 -7.53
C ALA A 145 17.92 -2.15 -8.75
N VAL A 146 18.26 -1.69 -9.97
CA VAL A 146 17.98 -2.39 -11.22
C VAL A 146 18.78 -3.67 -11.33
N ASP A 147 20.08 -3.59 -11.06
CA ASP A 147 21.00 -4.73 -11.21
C ASP A 147 20.71 -5.83 -10.20
N GLU A 148 20.44 -5.47 -8.93
CA GLU A 148 20.06 -6.42 -7.90
C GLU A 148 18.74 -7.11 -8.22
N PHE A 149 17.74 -6.38 -8.73
CA PHE A 149 16.47 -6.98 -9.14
C PHE A 149 16.65 -7.96 -10.30
N ARG A 150 17.40 -7.58 -11.33
CA ARG A 150 17.72 -8.47 -12.46
C ARG A 150 18.46 -9.72 -12.01
N LYS A 151 19.40 -9.59 -11.07
CA LYS A 151 20.14 -10.74 -10.54
C LYS A 151 19.24 -11.71 -9.75
N ALA A 152 18.24 -11.19 -9.04
CA ALA A 152 17.37 -12.00 -8.18
C ALA A 152 16.24 -12.70 -8.94
N PHE A 153 15.74 -12.11 -10.04
CA PHE A 153 14.52 -12.55 -10.71
C PHE A 153 14.61 -12.62 -12.24
N GLY A 154 15.76 -12.31 -12.83
CA GLY A 154 16.01 -12.31 -14.28
C GLY A 154 16.59 -13.61 -14.80
#